data_AF-A0A815RPG6-F1
#
_entry.id   AF-A0A815RPG6-F1
#
_cell.length_a   1.000
_cell.length_b   1.000
_cell.length_c   1.000
_cell.angle_alpha   90.00
_cell.angle_beta   90.00
_cell.angle_gamma   90.00
#
_symmetry.space_group_name_H-M   'P 1'
#
loop_
_entity.id
_entity.type
_entity.pdbx_description
1 polymer ?
#
loop_
_entity_poly.entity_id
_entity_poly.type
_entity_poly.pdbx_seq_one_letter_code
_entity_poly.pdbx_strand_id
1 'polypeptide(L)'
;MSLRYQLANEIPNIQAYEIIPPAVQTNLGGSHAFGEPLDDCCQATFERLKKAEQEIVYKRSDAEGKNLKKTKLSNLINTLNFG
;
A
#
# COMPACT_ATOMS: atom_id res chain seq x y z
N MET A 1 14.36 2.12 9.36
CA MET A 1 13.42 2.02 10.50
C MET A 1 12.11 2.67 10.04
N SER A 2 10.96 1.97 10.07
CA SER A 2 9.70 2.52 9.54
C SER A 2 8.90 3.26 10.62
N LEU A 3 8.04 4.18 10.19
CA LEU A 3 7.14 4.94 11.08
C LEU A 3 6.31 4.02 12.00
N ARG A 4 5.86 2.88 11.46
CA ARG A 4 5.13 1.86 12.23
C ARG A 4 5.93 1.36 13.44
N TYR A 5 7.23 1.08 13.28
CA TYR A 5 8.08 0.62 14.39
C TYR A 5 8.35 1.71 15.42
N GLN A 6 8.46 2.97 14.99
CA GLN A 6 8.65 4.10 15.91
C GLN A 6 7.39 4.28 16.78
N LEU A 7 6.21 4.30 16.14
CA LEU A 7 4.95 4.49 16.83
C LEU A 7 4.57 3.31 17.74
N ALA A 8 4.86 2.07 17.35
CA ALA A 8 4.57 0.89 18.16
C ALA A 8 5.28 0.89 19.51
N ASN A 9 6.48 1.50 19.58
CA ASN A 9 7.28 1.55 20.80
C ASN A 9 7.04 2.79 21.64
N GLU A 10 6.65 3.92 21.02
CA GLU A 10 6.52 5.20 21.70
C GLU A 10 5.07 5.52 22.11
N ILE A 11 4.05 5.02 21.36
CA ILE A 11 2.64 5.36 21.60
C ILE A 11 1.75 4.12 21.40
N PRO A 12 1.42 3.36 22.46
CA PRO A 12 0.76 2.04 22.36
C PRO A 12 -0.65 2.06 21.77
N ASN A 13 -1.26 3.23 21.57
CA ASN A 13 -2.62 3.40 21.08
C ASN A 13 -2.68 3.92 19.63
N ILE A 14 -1.55 3.99 18.92
CA ILE A 14 -1.50 4.44 17.52
C ILE A 14 -1.15 3.27 16.60
N GLN A 15 -1.94 3.10 15.54
CA GLN A 15 -1.71 2.09 14.50
C GLN A 15 -1.44 2.77 13.16
N ALA A 16 -0.41 2.30 12.47
CA ALA A 16 -0.02 2.82 11.15
C ALA A 16 -0.36 1.80 10.05
N TYR A 17 -1.29 2.17 9.18
CA TYR A 17 -1.70 1.38 8.02
C TYR A 17 -1.09 1.95 6.74
N GLU A 18 -0.67 1.08 5.85
CA GLU A 18 -0.16 1.46 4.54
C GLU A 18 -1.23 1.18 3.48
N ILE A 19 -1.71 2.22 2.81
CA ILE A 19 -2.75 2.13 1.78
C ILE A 19 -2.08 2.41 0.43
N ILE A 20 -2.16 1.46 -0.49
CA ILE A 20 -1.57 1.54 -1.83
C ILE A 20 -2.72 1.53 -2.85
N PRO A 21 -3.28 2.70 -3.19
CA PRO A 21 -4.36 2.79 -4.16
C PRO A 21 -3.84 2.55 -5.59
N PRO A 22 -4.68 2.06 -6.51
CA PRO A 22 -4.39 2.10 -7.94
C PRO A 22 -4.53 3.54 -8.48
N ALA A 23 -4.46 3.72 -9.81
CA ALA A 23 -4.99 4.94 -10.41
C ALA A 23 -6.50 5.04 -10.10
N VAL A 24 -6.91 6.15 -9.48
CA VAL A 24 -8.29 6.42 -9.08
C VAL A 24 -8.73 7.72 -9.73
N GLN A 25 -9.99 7.78 -10.17
CA GLN A 25 -10.62 8.96 -10.74
C GLN A 25 -10.70 10.08 -9.70
N THR A 26 -9.69 10.94 -9.67
CA THR A 26 -9.56 12.05 -8.73
C THR A 26 -9.01 13.27 -9.46
N ASN A 27 -9.12 14.45 -8.85
CA ASN A 27 -8.52 15.68 -9.39
C ASN A 27 -7.05 15.86 -8.97
N LEU A 28 -6.40 14.78 -8.49
CA LEU A 28 -5.01 14.83 -8.02
C LEU A 28 -4.07 15.05 -9.22
N GLY A 29 -3.44 16.22 -9.29
CA GLY A 29 -2.56 16.58 -10.41
C GLY A 29 -3.27 17.02 -11.69
N GLY A 30 -4.54 17.41 -11.63
CA GLY A 30 -5.36 17.87 -12.77
C GLY A 30 -6.68 17.11 -12.90
N SER A 31 -7.53 17.49 -13.86
CA SER A 31 -8.80 16.78 -14.11
C SER A 31 -8.54 15.45 -14.81
N HIS A 32 -8.50 14.36 -14.06
CA HIS A 32 -8.21 13.02 -14.58
C HIS A 32 -9.42 12.10 -14.38
N ALA A 33 -10.19 11.87 -15.46
CA ALA A 33 -11.30 10.92 -15.50
C ALA A 33 -10.83 9.50 -15.88
N PHE A 34 -9.70 9.06 -15.33
CA PHE A 34 -9.09 7.76 -15.61
C PHE A 34 -8.84 7.00 -14.31
N GLY A 35 -8.93 5.67 -14.37
CA GLY A 35 -8.71 4.78 -13.23
C GLY A 35 -10.00 4.22 -12.63
N GLU A 36 -9.88 3.60 -11.46
CA GLU A 36 -11.01 3.03 -10.73
C GLU A 36 -11.92 4.14 -10.15
N PRO A 37 -13.23 3.86 -9.98
CA PRO A 37 -14.12 4.76 -9.27
C PRO A 37 -13.61 5.05 -7.85
N LEU A 38 -13.65 6.32 -7.44
CA LEU A 38 -13.18 6.76 -6.13
C LEU A 38 -13.95 6.07 -4.99
N ASP A 39 -15.27 6.03 -5.10
CA ASP A 39 -16.13 5.48 -4.07
C ASP A 39 -15.84 3.98 -3.84
N ASP A 40 -15.64 3.22 -4.91
CA ASP A 40 -15.29 1.80 -4.82
C ASP A 40 -13.92 1.58 -4.15
N CYS A 41 -12.92 2.41 -4.49
CA CYS A 41 -11.60 2.35 -3.88
C CYS A 41 -11.66 2.70 -2.37
N CYS A 42 -12.44 3.72 -2.01
CA CYS A 42 -12.69 4.10 -0.62
C CYS A 42 -13.37 2.97 0.15
N GLN A 43 -14.46 2.42 -0.39
CA GLN A 43 -15.22 1.35 0.25
C GLN A 43 -14.34 0.13 0.53
N ALA A 44 -13.59 -0.34 -0.47
CA ALA A 44 -12.69 -1.48 -0.31
C ALA A 44 -11.56 -1.21 0.71
N THR A 45 -11.07 0.03 0.78
CA THR A 45 -10.07 0.44 1.77
C THR A 45 -10.65 0.38 3.18
N PHE A 46 -11.84 0.94 3.40
CA PHE A 46 -12.50 0.93 4.70
C PHE A 46 -12.87 -0.48 5.17
N GLU A 47 -13.29 -1.36 4.26
CA GLU A 47 -13.58 -2.77 4.58
C GLU A 47 -12.34 -3.51 5.08
N ARG A 48 -11.16 -3.24 4.49
CA ARG A 48 -9.89 -3.83 4.93
C ARG A 48 -9.33 -3.18 6.20
N LEU A 49 -9.52 -1.87 6.38
CA LEU A 49 -9.19 -1.18 7.64
C LEU A 49 -9.96 -1.79 8.82
N LYS A 50 -11.26 -2.09 8.64
CA LYS A 50 -12.07 -2.79 9.66
C LYS A 50 -11.52 -4.17 10.03
N LYS A 51 -10.78 -4.82 9.13
CA LYS A 51 -10.13 -6.11 9.36
C LYS A 51 -8.72 -5.99 9.95
N ALA A 52 -8.27 -4.77 10.27
CA ALA A 52 -6.93 -4.46 10.77
C ALA A 52 -5.79 -4.94 9.86
N GLU A 53 -6.02 -5.01 8.54
CA GLU A 53 -4.99 -5.33 7.56
C GLU A 53 -3.93 -4.21 7.51
N GLN A 54 -2.68 -4.51 7.90
CA GLN A 54 -1.59 -3.52 7.97
C GLN A 54 -1.17 -2.95 6.61
N GLU A 55 -1.45 -3.69 5.52
CA GLU A 55 -1.19 -3.29 4.13
C GLU A 55 -2.46 -3.49 3.30
N ILE A 56 -2.98 -2.39 2.75
CA ILE A 56 -4.28 -2.33 2.07
C ILE A 56 -4.05 -1.99 0.61
N VAL A 57 -4.45 -2.90 -0.27
CA VAL A 57 -4.16 -2.86 -1.70
C VAL A 57 -5.46 -3.14 -2.47
N TYR A 58 -5.81 -2.32 -3.46
CA TYR A 58 -7.08 -2.44 -4.19
C TYR A 58 -6.91 -2.77 -5.68
N LYS A 59 -7.70 -3.75 -6.15
CA LYS A 59 -8.00 -4.30 -7.51
C LYS A 59 -6.88 -4.44 -8.56
N ARG A 60 -5.93 -3.52 -8.66
CA ARG A 60 -4.84 -3.54 -9.66
C ARG A 60 -3.45 -3.55 -9.02
N SER A 61 -3.34 -2.92 -7.86
CA SER A 61 -2.12 -2.89 -7.07
C SER A 61 -1.78 -4.26 -6.44
N ASP A 62 -2.75 -5.19 -6.37
CA ASP A 62 -2.55 -6.55 -5.85
C ASP A 62 -1.68 -7.42 -6.79
N ALA A 63 -1.72 -7.19 -8.11
CA ALA A 63 -0.92 -7.96 -9.07
C ALA A 63 0.43 -7.28 -9.37
N GLU A 64 0.45 -5.96 -9.59
CA GLU A 64 1.68 -5.23 -9.91
C GLU A 64 2.50 -4.91 -8.65
N GLY A 65 1.86 -4.48 -7.55
CA GLY A 65 2.54 -4.16 -6.28
C GLY A 65 3.19 -5.39 -5.63
N LYS A 66 2.51 -6.55 -5.65
CA LYS A 66 3.10 -7.82 -5.18
C LYS A 66 4.25 -8.29 -6.08
N ASN A 67 4.14 -8.15 -7.40
CA ASN A 67 5.23 -8.52 -8.31
C ASN A 67 6.43 -7.55 -8.19
N LEU A 68 6.21 -6.25 -8.06
CA LEU A 68 7.26 -5.26 -7.79
C LEU A 68 7.99 -5.55 -6.48
N LYS A 69 7.26 -5.87 -5.40
CA LYS A 69 7.88 -6.27 -4.12
C LYS A 69 8.68 -7.57 -4.26
N LYS A 70 8.16 -8.59 -4.95
CA LYS A 70 8.87 -9.86 -5.18
C LYS A 70 10.14 -9.68 -6.00
N THR A 71 10.08 -8.96 -7.12
CA THR A 71 11.23 -8.71 -8.00
C THR A 71 12.29 -7.85 -7.32
N LYS A 72 11.87 -6.84 -6.53
CA LYS A 72 12.80 -6.00 -5.78
C LYS A 72 13.46 -6.78 -4.63
N LEU A 73 12.72 -7.66 -3.96
CA LEU A 73 13.24 -8.55 -2.92
C LEU A 73 14.20 -9.60 -3.48
N SER A 74 13.88 -10.22 -4.63
CA SER A 74 14.78 -11.18 -5.28
C SER A 74 16.08 -10.53 -5.73
N ASN A 75 16.02 -9.30 -6.26
CA ASN A 75 17.21 -8.56 -6.66
C ASN A 75 18.07 -8.15 -5.46
N LEU A 76 17.44 -7.78 -4.34
CA LEU A 76 18.16 -7.46 -3.10
C LEU A 76 18.86 -8.70 -2.53
N ILE A 77 18.17 -9.85 -2.47
CA ILE A 77 18.74 -11.12 -2.00
C ILE A 77 19.92 -11.54 -2.88
N ASN A 78 19.80 -11.41 -4.21
CA ASN A 78 20.89 -11.70 -5.12
C ASN A 78 22.09 -10.77 -4.89
N THR A 79 21.86 -9.49 -4.59
CA THR A 79 22.95 -8.55 -4.32
C THR A 79 23.66 -8.86 -2.99
N LEU A 80 22.94 -9.37 -1.99
CA LEU A 80 23.49 -9.73 -0.68
C LEU A 80 24.23 -11.08 -0.68
N ASN A 81 23.87 -12.01 -1.57
CA ASN A 81 24.50 -13.33 -1.68
C ASN A 81 25.79 -13.34 -2.53
N PHE A 82 26.13 -12.22 -3.18
CA PHE A 82 27.35 -12.05 -3.98
C PHE A 82 28.27 -10.93 -3.43
N GLY A 83 28.14 -10.57 -2.15
CA GLY A 83 29.03 -9.66 -1.42
C GLY A 83 29.91 -10.39 -0.42
#